data_AF-A0A4Q3SK10-F1
#
_entry.id   AF-A0A4Q3SK10-F1
#
_cell.length_a   1.000
_cell.length_b   1.000
_cell.length_c   1.000
_cell.angle_alpha   90.00
_cell.angle_beta   90.00
_cell.angle_gamma   90.00
#
_symmetry.space_group_name_H-M   'P 1'
#
loop_
_entity.id
_entity.type
_entity.pdbx_description
1 polymer ?
#
loop_
_entity_poly.entity_id
_entity_poly.type
_entity_poly.pdbx_seq_one_letter_code
_entity_poly.pdbx_strand_id
1 'polypeptide(L)'
;MKSQLLAAMAVALLAFGPASAQGSKPTAAEAKAFVDKAEAELAAFSPYVNRSSWVRATNITEDTQWLEAKATSEQNELVTRYAMQAAKYNGVAVDPVTARKLKLLKLYLVSPAPDRPGAAAELATLTTRMDSTYSSGKFQHKGKTLTLNDAED
;
A
#
# COMPACT_ATOMS: atom_id res chain seq x y z
N MET A 1 70.96 37.48 33.62
CA MET A 1 71.62 36.26 34.14
C MET A 1 70.54 35.27 34.55
N LYS A 2 70.54 34.09 33.93
CA LYS A 2 69.99 32.78 34.41
C LYS A 2 68.49 32.72 34.70
N SER A 3 67.73 31.69 34.36
CA SER A 3 67.86 30.54 33.47
C SER A 3 66.45 29.96 33.30
N GLN A 4 66.23 29.33 32.17
CA GLN A 4 65.04 28.59 31.76
C GLN A 4 64.57 27.53 32.77
N LEU A 5 63.26 27.23 32.75
CA LEU A 5 62.73 25.86 32.83
C LEU A 5 61.33 25.79 32.17
N LEU A 6 61.17 24.79 31.31
CA LEU A 6 60.01 24.43 30.51
C LEU A 6 58.83 23.90 31.35
N ALA A 7 57.59 24.07 30.87
CA ALA A 7 56.58 23.01 30.86
C ALA A 7 55.47 23.34 29.85
N ALA A 8 55.31 22.47 28.86
CA ALA A 8 54.27 22.47 27.85
C ALA A 8 53.00 21.78 28.36
N MET A 9 51.81 22.23 27.93
CA MET A 9 50.73 21.32 27.51
C MET A 9 49.68 22.08 26.69
N ALA A 10 49.58 21.68 25.43
CA ALA A 10 48.57 22.13 24.49
C ALA A 10 47.29 21.27 24.62
N VAL A 11 46.15 21.97 24.56
CA VAL A 11 44.86 21.62 23.91
C VAL A 11 44.35 20.17 24.02
N ALA A 12 43.18 20.02 24.66
CA ALA A 12 42.11 19.15 24.15
C ALA A 12 40.75 19.60 24.72
N LEU A 13 40.08 20.53 24.03
CA LEU A 13 38.63 20.70 24.12
C LEU A 13 38.01 19.45 23.48
N LEU A 14 37.62 18.45 24.27
CA LEU A 14 36.77 17.36 23.78
C LEU A 14 35.33 17.86 23.73
N ALA A 15 34.92 18.23 22.52
CA ALA A 15 33.54 18.44 22.14
C ALA A 15 32.72 17.17 22.42
N PHE A 16 31.94 17.19 23.50
CA PHE A 16 30.75 16.34 23.61
C PHE A 16 29.65 16.95 22.74
N GLY A 17 29.77 16.72 21.43
CA GLY A 17 28.63 16.88 20.54
C GLY A 17 27.60 15.79 20.85
N PRO A 18 26.29 16.08 20.85
CA PRO A 18 25.29 15.03 21.01
C PRO A 18 25.46 14.05 19.84
N ALA A 19 25.76 12.80 20.15
CA ALA A 19 25.69 11.72 19.20
C ALA A 19 24.25 11.69 18.67
N SER A 20 24.08 12.24 17.48
CA SER A 20 22.82 12.13 16.74
C SER A 20 22.65 10.63 16.52
N ALA A 21 21.65 10.04 17.16
CA ALA A 21 21.26 8.66 16.92
C ALA A 21 20.84 8.54 15.45
N GLN A 22 21.79 8.27 14.56
CA GLN A 22 21.53 7.78 13.22
C GLN A 22 20.83 6.44 13.42
N GLY A 23 19.52 6.43 13.21
CA GLY A 23 18.71 5.22 13.31
C GLY A 23 19.35 4.13 12.46
N SER A 24 19.71 3.02 13.12
CA SER A 24 20.29 1.86 12.46
C SER A 24 19.42 1.45 11.28
N LYS A 25 20.04 1.10 10.15
CA LYS A 25 19.31 0.55 9.00
C LYS A 25 18.51 -0.68 9.45
N PRO A 26 17.27 -0.88 8.93
CA PRO A 26 16.49 -2.06 9.27
C PRO A 26 17.23 -3.35 8.93
N THR A 27 17.05 -4.36 9.78
CA THR A 27 17.66 -5.67 9.69
C THR A 27 16.82 -6.63 8.85
N ALA A 28 17.43 -7.75 8.45
CA ALA A 28 16.72 -8.80 7.72
C ALA A 28 15.59 -9.44 8.55
N ALA A 29 15.79 -9.59 9.86
CA ALA A 29 14.78 -10.13 10.77
C ALA A 29 13.56 -9.20 10.89
N GLU A 30 13.78 -7.89 10.98
CA GLU A 30 12.69 -6.90 10.97
C GLU A 30 11.94 -6.88 9.65
N ALA A 31 12.65 -7.04 8.52
CA ALA A 31 12.03 -7.15 7.21
C ALA A 31 11.12 -8.39 7.10
N LYS A 32 11.58 -9.53 7.62
CA LYS A 32 10.80 -10.76 7.69
C LYS A 32 9.55 -10.60 8.57
N ALA A 33 9.73 -10.08 9.78
CA ALA A 33 8.61 -9.84 10.70
C ALA A 33 7.56 -8.88 10.10
N PHE A 34 8.02 -7.86 9.37
CA PHE A 34 7.15 -6.94 8.65
C PHE A 34 6.32 -7.63 7.56
N VAL A 35 6.94 -8.44 6.69
CA VAL A 35 6.17 -9.14 5.64
C VAL A 35 5.21 -10.17 6.21
N ASP A 36 5.61 -10.88 7.28
CA ASP A 36 4.75 -11.87 7.94
C ASP A 36 3.51 -11.20 8.55
N LYS A 37 3.69 -10.02 9.17
CA LYS A 37 2.57 -9.20 9.67
C LYS A 37 1.67 -8.70 8.54
N ALA A 38 2.25 -8.17 7.47
CA ALA A 38 1.49 -7.66 6.32
C ALA A 38 0.65 -8.75 5.66
N GLU A 39 1.22 -9.94 5.49
CA GLU A 39 0.53 -11.10 4.95
C GLU A 39 -0.64 -11.52 5.84
N ALA A 40 -0.45 -11.58 7.17
CA ALA A 40 -1.52 -11.96 8.09
C ALA A 40 -2.69 -10.96 8.08
N GLU A 41 -2.41 -9.65 8.11
CA GLU A 41 -3.46 -8.63 8.08
C GLU A 41 -4.20 -8.60 6.73
N LEU A 42 -3.49 -8.69 5.61
CA LEU A 42 -4.10 -8.74 4.28
C LEU A 42 -4.92 -10.02 4.08
N ALA A 43 -4.42 -11.16 4.55
CA ALA A 43 -5.15 -12.42 4.50
C ALA A 43 -6.45 -12.35 5.33
N ALA A 44 -6.40 -11.76 6.53
CA ALA A 44 -7.57 -11.56 7.37
C ALA A 44 -8.58 -10.57 6.76
N PHE A 45 -8.11 -9.56 6.03
CA PHE A 45 -8.98 -8.59 5.35
C PHE A 45 -9.63 -9.17 4.08
N SER A 46 -8.97 -10.11 3.40
CA SER A 46 -9.39 -10.63 2.09
C SER A 46 -10.83 -11.16 2.02
N PRO A 47 -11.40 -11.86 3.03
CA PRO A 47 -12.76 -12.37 2.93
C PRO A 47 -13.81 -11.25 2.89
N TYR A 48 -13.55 -10.11 3.54
CA TYR A 48 -14.46 -8.97 3.52
C TYR A 48 -14.58 -8.41 2.10
N VAL A 49 -13.44 -8.11 1.46
CA VAL A 49 -13.41 -7.60 0.08
C VAL A 49 -14.01 -8.60 -0.89
N ASN A 50 -13.61 -9.87 -0.79
CA ASN A 50 -14.06 -10.92 -1.70
C ASN A 50 -15.58 -11.14 -1.61
N ARG A 51 -16.15 -11.09 -0.41
CA ARG A 51 -17.61 -11.21 -0.22
C ARG A 51 -18.36 -9.99 -0.73
N SER A 52 -17.87 -8.78 -0.45
CA SER A 52 -18.50 -7.55 -0.98
C SER A 52 -18.50 -7.54 -2.50
N SER A 53 -17.38 -7.92 -3.12
CA SER A 53 -17.28 -7.99 -4.58
C SER A 53 -18.17 -9.08 -5.18
N TRP A 54 -18.21 -10.27 -4.58
CA TRP A 54 -19.09 -11.36 -5.02
C TRP A 54 -20.58 -10.97 -4.96
N VAL A 55 -21.00 -10.33 -3.87
CA VAL A 55 -22.39 -9.89 -3.70
C VAL A 55 -22.75 -8.86 -4.77
N ARG A 56 -21.89 -7.88 -5.06
CA ARG A 56 -22.13 -6.94 -6.16
C ARG A 56 -22.18 -7.64 -7.51
N ALA A 57 -21.20 -8.51 -7.81
CA ALA A 57 -21.12 -9.20 -9.09
C ALA A 57 -22.37 -10.05 -9.40
N THR A 58 -23.02 -10.59 -8.37
CA THR A 58 -24.24 -11.40 -8.50
C THR A 58 -25.54 -10.60 -8.36
N ASN A 59 -25.47 -9.39 -7.77
CA ASN A 59 -26.62 -8.54 -7.50
C ASN A 59 -26.22 -7.06 -7.62
N ILE A 60 -26.12 -6.53 -8.86
CA ILE A 60 -25.69 -5.16 -9.09
C ILE A 60 -26.82 -4.19 -8.71
N THR A 61 -26.70 -3.54 -7.55
CA THR A 61 -27.59 -2.49 -7.05
C THR A 61 -26.76 -1.33 -6.52
N GLU A 62 -27.38 -0.20 -6.16
CA GLU A 62 -26.66 0.93 -5.56
C GLU A 62 -26.00 0.53 -4.23
N ASP A 63 -26.71 -0.23 -3.39
CA ASP A 63 -26.22 -0.67 -2.09
C ASP A 63 -25.03 -1.64 -2.20
N THR A 64 -25.10 -2.60 -3.13
CA THR A 64 -24.00 -3.57 -3.30
C THR A 64 -22.78 -2.94 -3.94
N GLN A 65 -22.97 -1.95 -4.83
CA GLN A 65 -21.87 -1.12 -5.33
C GLN A 65 -21.22 -0.31 -4.20
N TRP A 66 -22.00 0.29 -3.31
CA TRP A 66 -21.47 1.00 -2.15
C TRP A 66 -20.66 0.08 -1.23
N LEU A 67 -21.16 -1.14 -0.98
CA LEU A 67 -20.47 -2.14 -0.15
C LEU A 67 -19.12 -2.57 -0.75
N GLU A 68 -19.07 -2.84 -2.07
CA GLU A 68 -17.83 -3.17 -2.77
C GLU A 68 -16.87 -1.98 -2.76
N ALA A 69 -17.32 -0.77 -3.10
CA ALA A 69 -16.49 0.42 -3.12
C ALA A 69 -15.87 0.71 -1.74
N LYS A 70 -16.65 0.60 -0.66
CA LYS A 70 -16.15 0.75 0.71
C LYS A 70 -15.07 -0.29 1.04
N ALA A 71 -15.34 -1.57 0.77
CA ALA A 71 -14.40 -2.65 1.07
C ALA A 71 -13.08 -2.50 0.29
N THR A 72 -13.17 -2.18 -1.00
CA THR A 72 -12.03 -1.93 -1.88
C THR A 72 -11.23 -0.70 -1.42
N SER A 73 -11.90 0.38 -1.02
CA SER A 73 -11.22 1.57 -0.47
C SER A 73 -10.38 1.23 0.75
N GLU A 74 -10.97 0.52 1.72
CA GLU A 74 -10.27 0.13 2.95
C GLU A 74 -9.09 -0.83 2.67
N GLN A 75 -9.23 -1.76 1.71
CA GLN A 75 -8.12 -2.60 1.26
C GLN A 75 -7.00 -1.76 0.64
N ASN A 76 -7.35 -0.83 -0.26
CA ASN A 76 -6.38 0.00 -0.95
C ASN A 76 -5.61 0.90 0.01
N GLU A 77 -6.27 1.44 1.03
CA GLU A 77 -5.60 2.17 2.10
C GLU A 77 -4.64 1.28 2.90
N LEU A 78 -5.08 0.07 3.29
CA LEU A 78 -4.22 -0.89 4.01
C LEU A 78 -2.99 -1.26 3.19
N VAL A 79 -3.16 -1.58 1.92
CA VAL A 79 -2.06 -1.93 1.02
C VAL A 79 -1.15 -0.74 0.77
N THR A 80 -1.70 0.47 0.56
CA THR A 80 -0.89 1.68 0.38
C THR A 80 0.02 1.92 1.58
N ARG A 81 -0.52 1.77 2.80
CA ARG A 81 0.29 1.85 4.03
C ARG A 81 1.42 0.83 4.04
N TYR A 82 1.17 -0.40 3.62
CA TYR A 82 2.22 -1.43 3.56
C TYR A 82 3.24 -1.18 2.44
N ALA A 83 2.80 -0.74 1.26
CA ALA A 83 3.68 -0.40 0.15
C ALA A 83 4.66 0.72 0.54
N MET A 84 4.17 1.77 1.20
CA MET A 84 5.00 2.86 1.72
C MET A 84 5.98 2.36 2.80
N GLN A 85 5.52 1.54 3.74
CA GLN A 85 6.38 0.99 4.79
C GLN A 85 7.44 0.02 4.24
N ALA A 86 7.12 -0.75 3.19
CA ALA A 86 8.06 -1.66 2.54
C ALA A 86 9.29 -0.92 1.98
N ALA A 87 9.16 0.37 1.65
CA ALA A 87 10.28 1.19 1.18
C ALA A 87 11.41 1.33 2.22
N LYS A 88 11.12 1.18 3.52
CA LYS A 88 12.12 1.21 4.61
C LYS A 88 13.14 0.09 4.49
N TYR A 89 12.78 -1.03 3.85
CA TYR A 89 13.62 -2.21 3.69
C TYR A 89 14.38 -2.24 2.35
N ASN A 90 14.32 -1.15 1.57
CA ASN A 90 15.09 -1.06 0.33
C ASN A 90 16.60 -1.15 0.62
N GLY A 91 17.29 -2.08 -0.04
CA GLY A 91 18.73 -2.30 0.13
C GLY A 91 19.10 -3.14 1.36
N VAL A 92 18.14 -3.65 2.12
CA VAL A 92 18.39 -4.64 3.17
C VAL A 92 18.62 -6.00 2.52
N ALA A 93 19.74 -6.65 2.83
CA ALA A 93 20.00 -8.01 2.39
C ALA A 93 19.08 -8.99 3.14
N VAL A 94 18.14 -9.58 2.42
CA VAL A 94 17.15 -10.55 2.93
C VAL A 94 17.17 -11.82 2.09
N ASP A 95 16.56 -12.89 2.58
CA ASP A 95 16.37 -14.11 1.80
C ASP A 95 15.47 -13.86 0.56
N PRO A 96 15.55 -14.71 -0.48
CA PRO A 96 14.80 -14.50 -1.73
C PRO A 96 13.27 -14.46 -1.56
N VAL A 97 12.72 -15.17 -0.57
CA VAL A 97 11.26 -15.19 -0.32
C VAL A 97 10.83 -13.85 0.26
N THR A 98 11.53 -13.34 1.27
CA THR A 98 11.26 -12.03 1.86
C THR A 98 11.44 -10.91 0.83
N ALA A 99 12.50 -10.97 0.01
CA ALA A 99 12.72 -10.00 -1.08
C ALA A 99 11.53 -9.97 -2.06
N ARG A 100 11.03 -11.14 -2.45
CA ARG A 100 9.87 -11.25 -3.35
C ARG A 100 8.61 -10.68 -2.70
N LYS A 101 8.32 -11.00 -1.44
CA LYS A 101 7.14 -10.47 -0.73
C LYS A 101 7.18 -8.95 -0.60
N LEU A 102 8.33 -8.37 -0.23
CA LEU A 102 8.54 -6.91 -0.21
C LEU A 102 8.31 -6.26 -1.58
N LYS A 103 8.77 -6.91 -2.65
CA LYS A 103 8.52 -6.43 -4.02
C LYS A 103 7.01 -6.47 -4.35
N LEU A 104 6.32 -7.55 -4.01
CA LEU A 104 4.89 -7.69 -4.29
C LEU A 104 4.03 -6.68 -3.52
N LEU A 105 4.36 -6.37 -2.26
CA LEU A 105 3.67 -5.32 -1.51
C LEU A 105 3.71 -3.96 -2.23
N LYS A 106 4.84 -3.61 -2.86
CA LYS A 106 4.99 -2.36 -3.62
C LYS A 106 4.28 -2.37 -4.98
N LEU A 107 3.97 -3.55 -5.51
CA LEU A 107 3.36 -3.72 -6.84
C LEU A 107 1.89 -4.14 -6.80
N TYR A 108 1.34 -4.35 -5.60
CA TYR A 108 0.01 -4.93 -5.44
C TYR A 108 -1.09 -4.05 -6.05
N LEU A 109 -1.00 -2.73 -5.89
CA LEU A 109 -1.98 -1.79 -6.44
C LEU A 109 -1.62 -1.45 -7.88
N VAL A 110 -2.47 -1.90 -8.82
CA VAL A 110 -2.36 -1.56 -10.25
C VAL A 110 -2.82 -0.13 -10.55
N SER A 111 -3.73 0.39 -9.72
CA SER A 111 -4.21 1.77 -9.76
C SER A 111 -4.13 2.34 -8.34
N PRO A 112 -2.94 2.80 -7.91
CA PRO A 112 -2.78 3.37 -6.58
C PRO A 112 -3.49 4.72 -6.51
N ALA A 113 -4.29 4.91 -5.46
CA ALA A 113 -4.89 6.20 -5.19
C ALA A 113 -3.80 7.23 -4.85
N PRO A 114 -3.97 8.51 -5.24
CA PRO A 114 -3.11 9.59 -4.77
C PRO A 114 -3.07 9.69 -3.25
N ASP A 115 -1.93 10.13 -2.69
CA ASP A 115 -1.77 10.39 -1.25
C ASP A 115 -2.45 11.70 -0.83
N ARG A 116 -3.78 11.69 -0.82
CA ARG A 116 -4.63 12.76 -0.27
C ARG A 116 -5.85 12.16 0.42
N PRO A 117 -6.42 12.85 1.42
CA PRO A 117 -7.66 12.41 2.05
C PRO A 117 -8.77 12.17 1.03
N GLY A 118 -9.47 11.04 1.16
CA GLY A 118 -10.62 10.66 0.33
C GLY A 118 -10.30 10.11 -1.06
N ALA A 119 -9.04 10.12 -1.52
CA ALA A 119 -8.71 9.66 -2.88
C ALA A 119 -8.99 8.17 -3.09
N ALA A 120 -8.72 7.34 -2.08
CA ALA A 120 -8.99 5.91 -2.15
C ALA A 120 -10.48 5.60 -2.29
N ALA A 121 -11.32 6.32 -1.53
CA ALA A 121 -12.78 6.17 -1.57
C ALA A 121 -13.36 6.65 -2.90
N GLU A 122 -12.87 7.78 -3.40
CA GLU A 122 -13.26 8.31 -4.71
C GLU A 122 -12.86 7.35 -5.83
N LEU A 123 -11.61 6.87 -5.82
CA LEU A 123 -11.13 5.92 -6.83
C LEU A 123 -11.93 4.62 -6.80
N ALA A 124 -12.15 4.03 -5.62
CA ALA A 124 -12.92 2.80 -5.48
C ALA A 124 -14.37 2.96 -5.96
N THR A 125 -14.99 4.11 -5.67
CA THR A 125 -16.34 4.44 -6.16
C THR A 125 -16.36 4.52 -7.68
N LEU A 126 -15.37 5.20 -8.28
CA LEU A 126 -15.27 5.34 -9.73
C LEU A 126 -15.06 3.99 -10.41
N THR A 127 -14.15 3.16 -9.91
CA THR A 127 -13.87 1.83 -10.51
C THR A 127 -15.07 0.90 -10.41
N THR A 128 -15.72 0.81 -9.24
CA THR A 128 -16.94 0.00 -9.08
C THR A 128 -18.08 0.48 -9.98
N ARG A 129 -18.22 1.81 -10.16
CA ARG A 129 -19.21 2.37 -11.09
C ARG A 129 -18.88 2.08 -12.55
N MET A 130 -17.61 2.16 -12.95
CA MET A 130 -17.17 1.81 -14.31
C MET A 130 -17.51 0.36 -14.63
N ASP A 131 -17.16 -0.56 -13.73
CA ASP A 131 -17.44 -1.99 -13.89
C ASP A 131 -18.94 -2.26 -13.95
N SER A 132 -19.71 -1.66 -13.04
CA SER A 132 -21.17 -1.82 -13.02
C SER A 132 -21.84 -1.23 -14.26
N THR A 133 -21.39 -0.07 -14.74
CA THR A 133 -21.90 0.56 -15.97
C THR A 133 -21.67 -0.34 -17.17
N TYR A 134 -20.50 -0.96 -17.27
CA TYR A 134 -20.22 -1.93 -18.32
C TYR A 134 -21.14 -3.15 -18.20
N SER A 135 -21.26 -3.74 -17.01
CA SER A 135 -22.04 -4.96 -16.78
C SER A 135 -23.56 -4.78 -16.95
N SER A 136 -24.10 -3.59 -16.67
CA SER A 136 -25.54 -3.32 -16.75
C SER A 136 -25.94 -2.46 -17.95
N GLY A 137 -25.00 -2.23 -18.89
CA GLY A 137 -25.20 -1.39 -20.05
C GLY A 137 -26.35 -1.90 -20.94
N LYS A 138 -27.16 -0.96 -21.42
CA LYS A 138 -28.21 -1.21 -22.40
C LYS A 138 -28.10 -0.22 -23.55
N PHE A 139 -28.45 -0.65 -24.75
CA PHE A 139 -28.42 0.20 -25.93
C PHE A 139 -29.61 -0.07 -26.85
N GLN A 140 -29.91 0.90 -27.71
CA GLN A 140 -30.99 0.77 -28.71
C GLN A 140 -30.44 0.23 -30.02
N HIS A 141 -31.06 -0.83 -30.56
CA HIS A 141 -30.77 -1.33 -31.89
C HIS A 141 -32.05 -1.84 -32.56
N LYS A 142 -32.33 -1.39 -33.80
CA LYS A 142 -33.53 -1.76 -34.58
C LYS A 142 -34.84 -1.68 -33.78
N GLY A 143 -35.01 -0.61 -33.00
CA GLY A 143 -36.21 -0.39 -32.18
C GLY A 143 -36.32 -1.24 -30.91
N LYS A 144 -35.31 -2.06 -30.59
CA LYS A 144 -35.25 -2.86 -29.36
C LYS A 144 -34.20 -2.30 -28.41
N THR A 145 -34.46 -2.40 -27.10
CA THR A 145 -33.45 -2.22 -26.06
C THR A 145 -32.76 -3.56 -25.83
N LEU A 146 -31.45 -3.61 -26.02
CA LEU A 146 -30.63 -4.81 -25.89
C LEU A 146 -29.57 -4.61 -24.79
N THR A 147 -29.23 -5.70 -24.11
CA THR A 147 -28.02 -5.84 -23.30
C THR A 147 -26.85 -6.29 -24.15
N LEU A 148 -25.64 -6.36 -23.57
CA LEU A 148 -24.48 -6.94 -24.25
C LEU A 148 -24.74 -8.42 -24.61
N ASN A 149 -25.25 -9.22 -23.67
CA ASN A 149 -25.57 -10.63 -23.89
C ASN A 149 -26.60 -10.82 -25.02
N ASP A 150 -27.65 -9.99 -25.08
CA ASP A 150 -28.66 -10.07 -26.15
C ASP A 150 -28.09 -9.82 -27.55
N ALA A 151 -26.91 -9.21 -27.64
CA ALA A 151 -26.25 -8.85 -28.90
C ALA A 151 -25.12 -9.83 -29.29
N GLU A 152 -24.74 -10.73 -28.40
CA GLU A 152 -23.80 -11.81 -28.66
C GLU A 152 -24.47 -13.01 -29.34
N ASP A 153 -25.78 -13.18 -29.12
CA ASP A 153 -26.65 -14.20 -29.74
C ASP A 153 -27.23 -13.76 -31.11
#